data_AF-A0A9D0ZVS9-F1
#
_entry.id   AF-A0A9D0ZVS9-F1
#
_cell.length_a   1.000
_cell.length_b   1.000
_cell.length_c   1.000
_cell.angle_alpha   90.00
_cell.angle_beta   90.00
_cell.angle_gamma   90.00
#
_symmetry.space_group_name_H-M   'P 1'
#
loop_
_entity.id
_entity.type
_entity.pdbx_description
1 polymer ?
#
loop_
_entity_poly.entity_id
_entity_poly.type
_entity_poly.pdbx_seq_one_letter_code
_entity_poly.pdbx_strand_id
1 'polypeptide(L)' 'MIFVIKGLNPLYYYVAQFRDMVYLGQFPGPRIFWGGWLIAIVVFVIGLWSFKKNQDKFILYI' A
#
# COMPACT_ATOMS: atom_id res chain seq x y z
N MET A 1 -21.47 -0.60 -5.77
CA MET A 1 -20.50 0.51 -5.93
C MET A 1 -19.79 0.91 -4.63
N ILE A 2 -20.47 0.93 -3.47
CA ILE A 2 -19.88 1.32 -2.16
C ILE A 2 -18.80 0.36 -1.63
N PHE A 3 -18.90 -0.94 -1.96
CA PHE A 3 -17.94 -1.97 -1.53
C PHE A 3 -16.54 -1.80 -2.12
N VAL A 4 -16.42 -1.23 -3.32
CA VAL A 4 -15.12 -1.04 -3.98
C VAL A 4 -14.36 0.11 -3.31
N ILE A 5 -15.07 1.19 -2.95
CA ILE A 5 -14.50 2.36 -2.28
C ILE A 5 -14.08 2.00 -0.83
N LYS A 6 -14.90 1.24 -0.10
CA LYS A 6 -14.55 0.77 1.26
C LYS A 6 -13.52 -0.37 1.24
N GLY A 7 -13.57 -1.24 0.22
CA GLY A 7 -12.76 -2.47 0.15
C GLY A 7 -11.39 -2.29 -0.51
N LEU A 8 -11.15 -1.23 -1.28
CA LEU A 8 -9.85 -0.94 -1.89
C LEU A 8 -9.13 0.24 -1.25
N ASN A 9 -9.65 0.82 -0.14
CA ASN A 9 -8.93 1.89 0.53
C ASN A 9 -7.69 1.31 1.25
N PRO A 10 -6.46 1.56 0.75
CA PRO A 10 -5.25 1.00 1.37
C PRO A 10 -5.10 1.47 2.81
N LEU A 11 -5.50 2.71 3.08
CA LEU A 11 -5.39 3.32 4.40
C LEU A 11 -6.22 2.57 5.45
N TYR A 12 -7.35 1.98 5.06
CA TYR A 12 -8.15 1.14 5.95
C TYR A 12 -7.38 -0.12 6.38
N TYR A 13 -6.69 -0.78 5.43
CA TYR A 13 -5.87 -1.96 5.73
C TYR A 13 -4.70 -1.61 6.65
N TYR A 14 -4.00 -0.51 6.38
CA TYR A 14 -2.88 -0.06 7.23
C TYR A 14 -3.33 0.26 8.66
N VAL A 15 -4.41 1.04 8.82
CA VAL A 15 -4.92 1.42 10.15
C VAL A 15 -5.47 0.20 10.90
N ALA A 16 -6.15 -0.73 10.21
CA ALA A 16 -6.64 -1.96 10.83
C ALA A 16 -5.49 -2.88 11.27
N GLN A 17 -4.46 -3.08 10.43
CA GLN A 17 -3.26 -3.84 10.82
C GLN A 17 -2.57 -3.22 12.03
N PHE A 18 -2.40 -1.90 12.03
CA PHE A 18 -1.79 -1.18 13.15
C PHE A 18 -2.62 -1.32 14.43
N ARG A 19 -3.94 -1.12 14.34
CA ARG A 19 -4.85 -1.27 15.49
C ARG A 19 -4.81 -2.70 16.05
N ASP A 20 -4.88 -3.71 15.20
CA ASP A 20 -4.95 -5.10 15.68
C ASP A 20 -3.61 -5.51 16.32
N MET A 21 -2.47 -5.08 15.75
CA MET A 21 -1.13 -5.36 16.30
C MET A 21 -0.83 -4.57 17.58
N VAL A 22 -1.18 -3.27 17.63
CA VAL A 22 -0.79 -2.38 18.73
C VAL A 22 -1.82 -2.34 19.85
N TYR A 23 -3.10 -2.32 19.50
CA TYR A 23 -4.19 -2.15 20.46
C TYR A 23 -4.68 -3.48 21.02
N LEU A 24 -4.85 -4.49 20.15
CA LEU A 24 -5.33 -5.82 20.55
C LEU A 24 -4.19 -6.80 20.85
N GLY A 25 -2.97 -6.52 20.40
CA GLY A 25 -1.83 -7.44 20.50
C GLY A 25 -2.06 -8.74 19.73
N GLN A 26 -2.99 -8.74 18.75
CA GLN A 26 -3.39 -9.91 17.98
C GLN A 26 -2.87 -9.78 16.56
N PHE A 27 -2.57 -10.94 15.95
CA PHE A 27 -2.14 -10.94 14.56
C PHE A 27 -3.34 -10.53 13.68
N PRO A 28 -3.18 -9.53 12.80
CA PRO A 28 -4.26 -9.05 11.96
C PRO A 28 -4.76 -10.20 11.08
N GLY A 29 -6.08 -10.26 10.87
CA GLY A 29 -6.69 -11.34 10.11
C GLY A 29 -6.00 -11.53 8.74
N PRO A 30 -5.88 -12.78 8.23
CA PRO A 30 -5.11 -13.08 7.02
C PRO A 30 -5.49 -12.18 5.82
N ARG A 31 -6.78 -11.84 5.71
CA ARG A 31 -7.31 -10.95 4.67
C ARG A 31 -6.70 -9.55 4.72
N ILE A 32 -6.53 -8.98 5.92
CA ILE A 32 -6.01 -7.62 6.10
C ILE A 32 -4.50 -7.62 5.89
N PHE A 33 -3.82 -8.65 6.40
CA PHE A 33 -2.37 -8.82 6.23
C PHE A 33 -1.97 -8.97 4.75
N TRP A 34 -2.57 -9.93 4.04
CA TRP A 34 -2.29 -10.16 2.61
C TRP A 34 -2.78 -9.01 1.73
N GLY A 35 -3.93 -8.41 2.06
CA GLY A 35 -4.47 -7.26 1.34
C GLY A 35 -3.54 -6.04 1.41
N GLY A 36 -3.07 -5.69 2.62
CA GLY A 36 -2.12 -4.59 2.81
C GLY A 36 -0.78 -4.83 2.09
N TRP A 37 -0.24 -6.04 2.19
CA TRP A 37 1.00 -6.42 1.52
C TRP A 37 0.91 -6.34 -0.01
N LEU A 38 -0.18 -6.85 -0.59
CA LEU A 38 -0.38 -6.84 -2.03
C LEU A 38 -0.50 -5.42 -2.57
N ILE A 39 -1.25 -4.55 -1.87
CA ILE A 39 -1.37 -3.15 -2.28
C ILE A 39 -0.03 -2.43 -2.14
N ALA A 40 0.74 -2.69 -1.09
CA ALA A 40 2.08 -2.12 -0.89
C ALA A 40 3.02 -2.47 -2.06
N ILE A 41 3.07 -3.75 -2.46
CA ILE A 41 3.89 -4.21 -3.58
C ILE A 41 3.45 -3.55 -4.89
N VAL A 42 2.15 -3.51 -5.17
CA VAL A 42 1.62 -2.91 -6.41
C VAL A 42 2.01 -1.43 -6.51
N VAL A 43 1.79 -0.65 -5.45
CA VAL A 43 2.14 0.77 -5.41
C VAL A 43 3.66 0.95 -5.50
N PHE A 44 4.45 0.09 -4.85
CA PHE A 44 5.90 0.13 -4.93
C PHE A 44 6.42 -0.11 -6.36
N VAL A 45 5.91 -1.13 -7.05
CA VAL A 45 6.29 -1.44 -8.45
C VAL A 45 5.90 -0.29 -9.38
N ILE A 46 4.70 0.28 -9.21
CA ILE A 46 4.26 1.45 -9.99
C ILE A 46 5.18 2.65 -9.73
N GLY A 47 5.50 2.92 -8.46
CA GLY A 47 6.43 3.98 -8.07
C GLY A 47 7.82 3.78 -8.68
N LEU A 48 8.36 2.57 -8.61
CA LEU A 48 9.65 2.21 -9.18
C LEU A 48 9.67 2.39 -10.71
N TRP A 49 8.62 1.96 -11.39
CA TRP A 49 8.50 2.08 -12.84
C TRP A 49 8.37 3.54 -13.28
N SER A 50 7.53 4.32 -12.58
CA SER A 50 7.38 5.76 -12.81
C SER A 50 8.68 6.51 -12.52
N PHE A 51 9.37 6.16 -11.44
CA PHE A 51 10.65 6.75 -11.08
C PHE A 51 11.70 6.45 -12.17
N LYS A 52 11.86 5.18 -12.57
CA LYS A 52 12.77 4.78 -13.64
C LYS A 52 12.51 5.51 -14.95
N LYS A 53 11.24 5.71 -15.33
CA LYS A 53 10.87 6.46 -16.54
C LYS A 53 11.20 7.95 -16.46
N ASN A 54 11.20 8.53 -15.26
CA ASN A 54 11.50 9.95 -15.05
C ASN A 54 12.97 10.22 -14.69
N GLN A 55 13.78 9.20 -14.42
CA GLN A 55 15.22 9.34 -14.15
C GLN A 55 15.95 10.14 -15.25
N ASP A 56 15.59 9.92 -16.52
CA ASP A 56 16.19 10.62 -17.66
C ASP A 56 15.90 12.12 -17.68
N LYS A 57 14.80 12.57 -17.06
CA LYS A 57 14.43 13.99 -16.95
C LYS A 57 15.15 14.70 -15.80
N PHE A 58 15.53 13.97 -14.76
CA PHE A 58 16.30 14.54 -13.64
C PHE A 58 17.79 14.72 -13.99
N ILE A 59 18.34 13.89 -14.89
CA ILE A 59 19.75 13.97 -15.34
C ILE A 59 19.99 15.16 -16.29
N LEU A 60 18.98 15.68 -16.99
CA LEU A 60 19.15 16.81 -17.91
C LEU A 60 19.31 18.18 -17.21
N TYR A 61 19.45 18.20 -15.88
CA TYR A 61 19.68 19.40 -15.06
C TYR A 61 20.99 19.29 -14.27
N ILE A 62 22.06 18.84 -14.93
CA ILE A 62 23.46 19.01 -14.51
C ILE A 62 24.20 19.76 -15.62
#